data_AF-A0A9Q0ZPP9-F1
#
_entry.id   AF-A0A9Q0ZPP9-F1
#
_cell.length_a   1.000
_cell.length_b   1.000
_cell.length_c   1.000
_cell.angle_alpha   90.00
_cell.angle_beta   90.00
_cell.angle_gamma   90.00
#
_symmetry.space_group_name_H-M   'P 1'
#
loop_
_entity.id
_entity.type
_entity.pdbx_description
1 polymer ?
#
loop_
_entity_poly.entity_id
_entity_poly.type
_entity_poly.pdbx_seq_one_letter_code
_entity_poly.pdbx_strand_id
1 'polypeptide(L)'
;MWKLKLSEGSDPWLKSVNNHVGRQFWEFDPQLGTPEERAQVENYQNEFTKNRFQMKHSSDLLMRFQFARENPCEMKLPVAKVKREEEITVEVVDNTLRRTLRFFSTLQTEDGFWPGDYGGPMFLLPGLVICLYVTGALNTILHYQHRQEMRRYLYNHQNVDGGWGLHIEGSSKMFCTVLSYVTLRLLGEEMDGGDGSMEKARKWILDHGGATLIPSWGKLWLSVLGVYEWSGNNPLLPELWLLPYLFPAHPGSLFLHYLQIL
;
A
#
# COMPACT_ATOMS: atom_id res chain seq x y z
N MET A 1 -3.83 16.39 9.91
CA MET A 1 -3.88 14.96 10.23
C MET A 1 -4.71 14.24 9.18
N TRP A 2 -4.40 12.98 8.87
CA TRP A 2 -5.21 12.16 7.96
C TRP A 2 -6.50 11.70 8.65
N LYS A 3 -7.64 11.87 7.98
CA LYS A 3 -8.97 11.42 8.41
C LYS A 3 -9.43 10.26 7.55
N LEU A 4 -9.95 9.21 8.17
CA LEU A 4 -10.63 8.15 7.44
C LEU A 4 -12.04 8.61 7.08
N LYS A 5 -12.41 8.46 5.81
CA LYS A 5 -13.72 8.80 5.26
C LYS A 5 -14.37 7.53 4.75
N LEU A 6 -15.64 7.33 5.11
CA LEU A 6 -16.37 6.09 4.91
C LEU A 6 -17.65 6.37 4.14
N SER A 7 -17.91 5.60 3.10
CA SER A 7 -19.18 5.60 2.34
C SER A 7 -19.63 6.95 1.80
N GLU A 8 -18.67 7.83 1.53
CA GLU A 8 -18.87 9.14 0.92
C GLU A 8 -18.37 9.18 -0.54
N GLY A 9 -18.94 10.09 -1.33
CA GLY A 9 -18.59 10.29 -2.73
C GLY A 9 -19.23 11.55 -3.32
N SER A 10 -18.63 12.72 -3.07
CA SER A 10 -19.12 14.00 -3.60
C SER A 10 -18.50 14.40 -4.94
N ASP A 11 -17.53 13.63 -5.45
CA ASP A 11 -16.81 13.93 -6.69
C ASP A 11 -17.70 13.62 -7.91
N PRO A 12 -17.90 14.57 -8.84
CA PRO A 12 -18.68 14.36 -10.07
C PRO A 12 -18.22 13.18 -10.94
N TRP A 13 -16.95 12.79 -10.85
CA TRP A 13 -16.37 11.68 -11.59
C TRP A 13 -16.52 10.33 -10.88
N LEU A 14 -16.94 10.32 -9.62
CA LEU A 14 -17.13 9.11 -8.84
C LEU A 14 -18.55 8.58 -9.05
N LYS A 15 -18.69 7.51 -9.83
CA LYS A 15 -19.96 6.81 -10.03
C LYS A 15 -20.08 5.62 -9.09
N SER A 16 -21.28 5.36 -8.57
CA SER A 16 -21.58 4.19 -7.75
C SER A 16 -22.96 3.64 -8.06
N VAL A 17 -23.10 2.31 -7.99
CA VAL A 17 -24.36 1.58 -8.10
C VAL A 17 -25.00 1.30 -6.72
N ASN A 18 -24.29 1.59 -5.63
CA ASN A 18 -24.68 1.30 -4.25
C ASN A 18 -24.50 2.51 -3.32
N ASN A 19 -24.55 3.74 -3.86
CA ASN A 19 -24.36 4.98 -3.11
C ASN A 19 -23.07 5.01 -2.26
N HIS A 20 -21.99 4.44 -2.80
CA HIS A 20 -20.66 4.37 -2.20
C HIS A 20 -20.54 3.55 -0.90
N VAL A 21 -21.57 2.79 -0.51
CA VAL A 21 -21.52 1.87 0.65
C VAL A 21 -20.32 0.94 0.54
N GLY A 22 -19.54 0.81 1.61
CA GLY A 22 -18.31 0.01 1.66
C GLY A 22 -17.04 0.73 1.19
N ARG A 23 -17.13 1.98 0.72
CA ARG A 23 -15.96 2.75 0.27
C ARG A 23 -15.19 3.29 1.48
N GLN A 24 -13.87 3.18 1.44
CA GLN A 24 -12.95 3.82 2.40
C GLN A 24 -11.87 4.61 1.67
N PHE A 25 -11.50 5.77 2.19
CA PHE A 25 -10.39 6.58 1.70
C PHE A 25 -9.87 7.52 2.79
N TRP A 26 -8.64 8.00 2.63
CA TRP A 26 -8.03 8.94 3.57
C TRP A 26 -8.01 10.35 2.97
N GLU A 27 -8.39 11.35 3.77
CA GLU A 27 -8.33 12.76 3.41
C GLU A 27 -7.46 13.52 4.41
N PHE A 28 -6.57 14.39 3.92
CA PHE A 28 -5.74 15.18 4.81
C PHE A 28 -6.44 16.48 5.20
N ASP A 29 -6.59 16.70 6.51
CA ASP A 29 -7.12 17.94 7.06
C ASP A 29 -6.08 18.59 8.00
N PRO A 30 -5.51 19.77 7.67
CA PRO A 30 -4.51 20.44 8.50
C PRO A 30 -5.05 20.95 9.84
N GLN A 31 -6.37 21.10 9.98
CA GLN A 31 -7.04 21.60 11.19
C GLN A 31 -7.54 20.46 12.09
N LEU A 32 -7.58 19.22 11.58
CA LEU A 32 -8.07 18.09 12.34
C LEU A 32 -7.18 17.73 13.53
N GLY A 33 -7.85 17.58 14.68
CA GLY A 33 -7.32 17.06 15.93
C GLY A 33 -6.50 18.05 16.75
N THR A 34 -6.43 17.81 18.06
CA THR A 34 -5.65 18.63 19.01
C THR A 34 -4.15 18.44 18.83
N PRO A 35 -3.30 19.34 19.36
CA PRO A 35 -1.84 19.15 19.33
C PRO A 35 -1.40 17.80 19.92
N GLU A 36 -2.05 17.34 20.98
CA GLU A 36 -1.77 16.06 21.63
C GLU A 36 -2.15 14.88 20.71
N GLU A 37 -3.30 14.94 20.05
CA GLU A 37 -3.73 13.90 19.11
C GLU A 37 -2.75 13.82 17.92
N ARG A 38 -2.29 14.97 17.39
CA ARG A 38 -1.31 15.01 16.30
C ARG A 38 0.03 14.43 16.72
N ALA A 39 0.51 14.78 17.91
CA ALA A 39 1.73 14.22 18.48
C ALA A 39 1.63 12.70 18.67
N GLN A 40 0.45 12.20 19.05
CA GLN A 40 0.19 10.77 19.16
C GLN A 40 0.30 10.06 17.80
N VAL A 41 -0.21 10.67 16.73
CA VAL A 41 -0.09 10.12 15.36
C VAL A 41 1.37 10.12 14.89
N GLU A 42 2.11 11.19 15.15
CA GLU A 42 3.55 11.25 14.86
C GLU A 42 4.32 10.16 15.63
N ASN A 43 3.94 9.91 16.89
CA ASN A 43 4.51 8.81 17.66
C ASN A 43 4.25 7.44 17.02
N TYR A 44 3.02 7.17 16.52
CA TYR A 44 2.75 5.93 15.77
C TYR A 44 3.63 5.77 14.53
N GLN A 45 3.86 6.86 13.79
CA GLN A 45 4.73 6.85 12.60
C GLN A 45 6.19 6.56 12.96
N ASN A 46 6.68 7.19 14.03
CA ASN A 46 8.04 7.01 14.51
C ASN A 46 8.25 5.59 15.04
N GLU A 47 7.30 5.05 15.81
CA GLU A 47 7.36 3.68 16.32
C GLU A 47 7.34 2.66 15.18
N PHE A 48 6.52 2.84 14.15
CA PHE A 48 6.57 1.97 12.97
C PHE A 48 7.93 2.03 12.29
N THR A 49 8.48 3.24 12.10
CA THR A 49 9.79 3.43 11.46
C THR A 49 10.92 2.75 12.24
N LYS A 50 10.91 2.84 13.58
CA LYS A 50 11.88 2.14 14.44
C LYS A 50 11.78 0.62 14.34
N ASN A 51 10.56 0.09 14.23
CA ASN A 51 10.29 -1.34 14.26
C ASN A 51 10.13 -1.98 12.87
N ARG A 52 10.30 -1.22 11.78
CA ARG A 52 9.99 -1.62 10.40
C ARG A 52 10.65 -2.92 9.92
N PHE A 53 11.78 -3.30 10.50
CA PHE A 53 12.50 -4.53 10.17
C PHE A 53 12.01 -5.75 10.96
N GLN A 54 11.33 -5.54 12.08
CA GLN A 54 10.75 -6.60 12.92
C GLN A 54 9.26 -6.80 12.60
N MET A 55 8.53 -5.70 12.40
CA MET A 55 7.12 -5.69 12.02
C MET A 55 6.98 -4.96 10.69
N LYS A 56 6.84 -5.75 9.63
CA LYS A 56 6.79 -5.23 8.26
C LYS A 56 5.40 -4.73 7.84
N HIS A 57 4.34 -5.11 8.53
CA HIS A 57 2.98 -4.66 8.26
C HIS A 57 2.71 -3.32 8.94
N SER A 58 2.13 -2.37 8.20
CA SER A 58 1.48 -1.22 8.79
C SER A 58 0.40 -1.69 9.76
N SER A 59 0.36 -1.09 10.94
CA SER A 59 -0.74 -1.30 11.87
C SER A 59 -1.87 -0.32 11.56
N ASP A 60 -3.09 -0.73 11.86
CA ASP A 60 -4.31 0.07 11.76
C ASP A 60 -4.48 1.04 12.94
N LEU A 61 -3.38 1.43 13.61
CA LEU A 61 -3.41 2.26 14.82
C LEU A 61 -4.09 3.61 14.61
N LEU A 62 -3.84 4.29 13.48
CA LEU A 62 -4.49 5.57 13.18
C LEU A 62 -6.00 5.39 12.96
N MET A 63 -6.41 4.31 12.29
CA MET A 63 -7.82 3.98 12.11
C MET A 63 -8.47 3.71 13.46
N ARG A 64 -7.89 2.79 14.26
CA ARG A 64 -8.39 2.44 15.59
C ARG A 64 -8.46 3.65 16.52
N PHE A 65 -7.50 4.56 16.42
CA PHE A 65 -7.48 5.81 17.17
C PHE A 65 -8.70 6.70 16.83
N GLN A 66 -9.09 6.79 15.56
CA GLN A 66 -10.28 7.53 15.14
C GLN A 66 -11.58 6.82 15.56
N PHE A 67 -11.67 5.50 15.35
CA PHE A 67 -12.83 4.70 15.76
C PHE A 67 -13.04 4.69 17.28
N ALA A 68 -11.97 4.67 18.07
CA ALA A 68 -12.09 4.69 19.54
C ALA A 68 -12.78 5.97 20.06
N ARG A 69 -12.70 7.07 19.31
CA ARG A 69 -13.38 8.34 19.63
C ARG A 69 -14.86 8.31 19.25
N GLU A 70 -15.19 7.66 18.13
CA GLU A 70 -16.55 7.61 17.58
C GLU A 70 -17.40 6.52 18.24
N ASN A 71 -16.80 5.35 18.50
CA ASN A 71 -17.44 4.16 19.07
C ASN A 71 -16.73 3.72 20.37
N PRO A 72 -16.85 4.49 21.47
CA PRO A 72 -16.23 4.11 22.73
C PRO A 72 -16.85 2.83 23.28
N CYS A 73 -16.03 1.80 23.53
CA CYS A 73 -16.47 0.56 24.18
C CYS A 73 -15.59 0.26 25.39
N GLU A 74 -16.23 0.08 26.54
CA GLU A 74 -15.54 -0.33 27.76
C GLU A 74 -15.12 -1.81 27.67
N MET A 75 -13.82 -2.06 27.51
CA MET A 75 -13.25 -3.40 27.62
C MET A 75 -13.02 -3.80 29.08
N LYS A 76 -14.11 -4.04 29.82
CA LYS A 76 -14.10 -4.47 31.25
C LYS A 76 -13.70 -5.94 31.49
N LEU A 77 -13.41 -6.70 30.44
CA LEU A 77 -13.06 -8.12 30.54
C LEU A 77 -11.57 -8.32 30.83
N PRO A 78 -11.15 -9.21 31.74
CA PRO A 78 -9.73 -9.36 32.08
C PRO A 78 -8.93 -9.94 30.91
N VAL A 79 -7.71 -9.43 30.69
CA VAL A 79 -6.78 -9.98 29.69
C VAL A 79 -6.20 -11.28 30.23
N ALA A 80 -6.50 -12.41 29.59
CA ALA A 80 -5.78 -13.65 29.83
C ALA A 80 -4.41 -13.59 29.15
N LYS A 81 -3.33 -13.83 29.89
CA LYS A 81 -1.99 -14.03 29.34
C LYS A 81 -1.65 -15.53 29.44
N VAL A 82 -2.07 -16.28 28.42
CA VAL A 82 -1.76 -17.70 28.30
C VAL A 82 -0.31 -17.84 27.84
N LYS A 83 0.53 -18.52 28.64
CA LYS A 83 1.92 -18.81 28.28
C LYS A 83 2.13 -20.26 27.86
N ARG A 84 1.28 -21.16 28.33
CA ARG A 84 1.37 -22.60 28.08
C ARG A 84 -0.01 -23.16 27.72
N GLU A 85 -0.02 -24.27 27.00
CA GLU A 85 -1.25 -24.88 26.48
C GLU A 85 -2.17 -25.38 27.60
N GLU A 86 -1.62 -25.80 28.74
CA GLU A 86 -2.40 -26.29 29.89
C GLU A 86 -3.19 -25.18 30.60
N GLU A 87 -2.88 -23.91 30.31
CA GLU A 87 -3.60 -22.74 30.83
C GLU A 87 -4.83 -22.39 29.98
N ILE A 88 -5.05 -23.09 28.86
CA ILE A 88 -6.20 -22.92 27.97
C ILE A 88 -7.41 -23.67 28.55
N THR A 89 -8.22 -22.96 29.32
CA THR A 89 -9.51 -23.46 29.82
C THR A 89 -10.66 -22.91 28.97
N VAL A 90 -11.84 -23.55 29.05
CA VAL A 90 -13.06 -23.07 28.37
C VAL A 90 -13.40 -21.63 28.79
N GLU A 91 -13.18 -21.29 30.05
CA GLU A 91 -13.42 -19.94 30.58
C GLU A 91 -12.45 -18.90 29.97
N VAL A 92 -11.17 -19.26 29.83
CA VAL A 92 -10.18 -18.41 29.16
C VAL A 92 -10.55 -18.18 27.71
N VAL A 93 -11.01 -19.22 27.00
CA VAL A 93 -11.47 -19.12 25.61
C VAL A 93 -12.73 -18.26 25.49
N ASP A 94 -13.76 -18.50 26.31
CA ASP A 94 -15.01 -17.72 26.29
C ASP A 94 -14.75 -16.23 26.58
N ASN A 95 -13.95 -15.93 27.60
CA ASN A 95 -13.57 -14.56 27.92
C ASN A 95 -12.78 -13.89 26.78
N THR A 96 -11.78 -14.59 26.24
CA THR A 96 -10.98 -14.07 25.11
C THR A 96 -11.83 -13.83 23.88
N LEU A 97 -12.74 -14.77 23.54
CA LEU A 97 -13.66 -14.63 22.41
C LEU A 97 -14.59 -13.43 22.61
N ARG A 98 -15.22 -13.29 23.78
CA ARG A 98 -16.09 -12.15 24.10
C ARG A 98 -15.35 -10.82 23.99
N ARG A 99 -14.10 -10.77 24.46
CA ARG A 99 -13.26 -9.58 24.37
C ARG A 99 -12.91 -9.25 22.91
N THR A 100 -12.55 -10.25 22.12
CA THR A 100 -12.26 -10.10 20.69
C THR A 100 -13.50 -9.63 19.92
N LEU A 101 -14.67 -10.24 20.16
CA LEU A 101 -15.92 -9.84 19.50
C LEU A 101 -16.32 -8.40 19.86
N ARG A 102 -16.19 -8.02 21.14
CA ARG A 102 -16.42 -6.63 21.57
C ARG A 102 -15.45 -5.68 20.86
N PHE A 103 -14.17 -6.02 20.83
CA PHE A 103 -13.17 -5.21 20.12
C PHE A 103 -13.48 -5.09 18.63
N PHE A 104 -13.76 -6.18 17.92
CA PHE A 104 -14.07 -6.11 16.49
C PHE A 104 -15.37 -5.36 16.20
N SER A 105 -16.36 -5.42 17.10
CA SER A 105 -17.59 -4.62 16.96
C SER A 105 -17.33 -3.11 17.01
N THR A 106 -16.28 -2.63 17.70
CA THR A 106 -15.94 -1.20 17.69
C THR A 106 -15.33 -0.72 16.38
N LEU A 107 -14.89 -1.65 15.52
CA LEU A 107 -14.29 -1.35 14.23
C LEU A 107 -15.28 -1.46 13.07
N GLN A 108 -16.53 -1.86 13.34
CA GLN A 108 -17.57 -1.90 12.34
C GLN A 108 -18.03 -0.47 12.02
N THR A 109 -18.19 -0.16 10.74
CA THR A 109 -18.75 1.11 10.28
C THR A 109 -20.26 1.15 10.49
N GLU A 110 -20.86 2.34 10.43
CA GLU A 110 -22.32 2.52 10.55
C GLU A 110 -23.11 1.76 9.47
N ASP A 111 -22.55 1.62 8.27
CA ASP A 111 -23.11 0.87 7.15
C ASP A 111 -22.66 -0.61 7.11
N GLY A 112 -22.00 -1.07 8.17
CA GLY A 112 -21.85 -2.49 8.50
C GLY A 112 -20.60 -3.19 7.97
N PHE A 113 -19.69 -2.50 7.27
CA PHE A 113 -18.42 -3.07 6.81
C PHE A 113 -17.28 -2.84 7.81
N TRP A 114 -16.13 -3.46 7.57
CA TRP A 114 -14.91 -3.23 8.35
C TRP A 114 -13.84 -2.62 7.44
N PRO A 115 -13.38 -1.39 7.70
CA PRO A 115 -12.26 -0.83 6.97
C PRO A 115 -10.98 -1.56 7.36
N GLY A 116 -10.02 -1.57 6.45
CA GLY A 116 -8.79 -2.33 6.64
C GLY A 116 -7.74 -1.99 5.61
N ASP A 117 -6.48 -2.08 6.03
CA ASP A 117 -5.35 -2.03 5.12
C ASP A 117 -5.32 -3.32 4.29
N TYR A 118 -5.22 -3.16 2.97
CA TYR A 118 -5.11 -4.24 1.99
C TYR A 118 -3.88 -4.06 1.10
N GLY A 119 -2.81 -3.54 1.70
CA GLY A 119 -1.50 -3.42 1.08
C GLY A 119 -0.76 -4.75 0.98
N GLY A 120 0.50 -4.67 0.57
CA GLY A 120 1.38 -5.83 0.46
C GLY A 120 2.23 -5.77 -0.81
N PRO A 121 1.63 -5.77 -2.01
CA PRO A 121 2.38 -5.70 -3.27
C PRO A 121 3.12 -4.36 -3.46
N MET A 122 4.41 -4.42 -3.76
CA MET A 122 5.27 -3.23 -3.88
C MET A 122 5.37 -2.67 -5.31
N PHE A 123 4.59 -3.19 -6.25
CA PHE A 123 4.61 -2.78 -7.66
C PHE A 123 3.35 -2.00 -8.10
N LEU A 124 2.38 -1.78 -7.20
CA LEU A 124 1.15 -1.04 -7.52
C LEU A 124 1.39 0.48 -7.49
N LEU A 125 1.98 0.99 -6.41
CA LEU A 125 2.29 2.41 -6.24
C LEU A 125 3.18 2.96 -7.37
N PRO A 126 4.25 2.26 -7.81
CA PRO A 126 5.05 2.73 -8.93
C PRO A 126 4.27 2.95 -10.23
N GLY A 127 3.38 2.03 -10.60
CA GLY A 127 2.57 2.17 -11.82
C GLY A 127 1.66 3.41 -11.75
N LEU A 128 1.02 3.64 -10.59
CA LEU A 128 0.21 4.83 -10.36
C LEU A 128 1.03 6.12 -10.52
N VAL A 129 2.19 6.21 -9.85
CA VAL A 129 3.02 7.41 -9.87
C VAL A 129 3.58 7.68 -11.27
N ILE A 130 4.05 6.65 -11.99
CA ILE A 130 4.53 6.79 -13.37
C ILE A 130 3.40 7.28 -14.28
N CYS A 131 2.21 6.67 -14.19
CA CYS A 131 1.05 7.09 -14.97
C CYS A 131 0.68 8.55 -14.73
N LEU A 132 0.56 8.96 -13.46
CA LEU A 132 0.24 10.33 -13.09
C LEU A 132 1.32 11.33 -13.49
N TYR A 133 2.60 10.91 -13.47
CA TYR A 133 3.70 11.74 -13.92
C TYR A 133 3.63 11.98 -15.43
N VAL A 134 3.51 10.92 -16.23
CA VAL A 134 3.47 11.01 -17.71
C VAL A 134 2.23 11.77 -18.20
N THR A 135 1.10 11.65 -17.50
CA THR A 135 -0.14 12.39 -17.82
C THR A 135 -0.15 13.84 -17.30
N GLY A 136 0.86 14.28 -16.56
CA GLY A 136 0.90 15.61 -15.94
C GLY A 136 -0.08 15.81 -14.78
N ALA A 137 -0.75 14.74 -14.32
CA ALA A 137 -1.76 14.77 -13.29
C ALA A 137 -1.20 14.59 -11.86
N LEU A 138 0.11 14.37 -11.70
CA LEU A 138 0.74 14.04 -10.42
C LEU A 138 0.40 15.01 -9.29
N ASN A 139 0.59 16.32 -9.49
CA ASN A 139 0.34 17.32 -8.44
C ASN A 139 -1.15 17.61 -8.23
N THR A 140 -1.98 17.33 -9.24
CA THR A 140 -3.43 17.49 -9.18
C THR A 140 -4.08 16.40 -8.32
N ILE A 141 -3.65 15.15 -8.51
CA ILE A 141 -4.21 13.98 -7.81
C ILE A 141 -3.47 13.72 -6.49
N LEU A 142 -2.14 13.83 -6.48
CA LEU A 142 -1.30 13.55 -5.32
C LEU A 142 -0.72 14.85 -4.76
N HIS A 143 -1.51 15.49 -3.88
CA HIS A 143 -1.06 16.66 -3.13
C HIS A 143 0.19 16.37 -2.30
N TYR A 144 0.83 17.43 -1.80
CA TYR A 144 2.07 17.36 -1.03
C TYR A 144 2.03 16.28 0.07
N GLN A 145 0.95 16.20 0.84
CA GLN A 145 0.81 15.25 1.94
C GLN A 145 0.75 13.80 1.44
N HIS A 146 0.03 13.51 0.35
CA HIS A 146 0.02 12.17 -0.25
C HIS A 146 1.43 11.74 -0.64
N ARG A 147 2.18 12.62 -1.31
CA ARG A 147 3.56 12.33 -1.75
C ARG A 147 4.50 12.09 -0.58
N GLN A 148 4.34 12.84 0.52
CA GLN A 148 5.10 12.62 1.75
C GLN A 148 4.81 11.26 2.38
N GLU A 149 3.54 10.86 2.49
CA GLU A 149 3.20 9.53 3.02
C GLU A 149 3.67 8.40 2.10
N MET A 150 3.60 8.58 0.77
CA MET A 150 4.12 7.61 -0.19
C MET A 150 5.63 7.44 -0.08
N ARG A 151 6.39 8.54 0.09
CA ARG A 151 7.83 8.48 0.38
C ARG A 151 8.09 7.74 1.68
N ARG A 152 7.38 8.09 2.77
CA ARG A 152 7.49 7.42 4.07
C ARG A 152 7.19 5.92 3.96
N TYR A 153 6.15 5.54 3.24
CA TYR A 153 5.81 4.13 2.98
C TYR A 153 6.96 3.39 2.30
N LEU A 154 7.49 3.93 1.19
CA LEU A 154 8.60 3.31 0.49
C LEU A 154 9.85 3.19 1.38
N TYR A 155 10.18 4.22 2.15
CA TYR A 155 11.32 4.15 3.08
C TYR A 155 11.13 3.13 4.20
N ASN A 156 9.91 3.00 4.71
CA ASN A 156 9.62 2.03 5.75
C ASN A 156 9.66 0.59 5.26
N HIS A 157 9.48 0.35 3.96
CA HIS A 157 9.56 -0.98 3.37
C HIS A 157 10.87 -1.24 2.59
N GLN A 158 11.85 -0.34 2.67
CA GLN A 158 13.18 -0.62 2.15
C GLN A 158 13.87 -1.67 3.02
N ASN A 159 14.39 -2.74 2.41
CA ASN A 159 15.15 -3.75 3.11
C ASN A 159 16.52 -3.22 3.57
N VAL A 160 17.15 -3.92 4.51
CA VAL A 160 18.47 -3.53 5.08
C VAL A 160 19.55 -3.41 3.99
N ASP A 161 19.46 -4.22 2.94
CA ASP A 161 20.38 -4.22 1.79
C ASP A 161 20.15 -3.03 0.82
N GLY A 162 19.12 -2.21 1.03
CA GLY A 162 18.78 -1.06 0.20
C GLY A 162 17.76 -1.34 -0.89
N GLY A 163 17.33 -2.59 -1.08
CA GLY A 163 16.35 -2.95 -2.10
C GLY A 163 14.91 -3.06 -1.59
N TRP A 164 14.00 -3.43 -2.49
CA TRP A 164 12.60 -3.73 -2.19
C TRP A 164 12.18 -5.07 -2.78
N GLY A 165 11.38 -5.84 -2.03
CA GLY A 165 10.83 -7.11 -2.48
C GLY A 165 9.55 -6.94 -3.32
N LEU A 166 9.06 -8.06 -3.89
CA LEU A 166 7.79 -8.09 -4.64
C LEU A 166 6.58 -7.69 -3.78
N HIS A 167 6.69 -7.95 -2.48
CA HIS A 167 5.76 -7.54 -1.44
C HIS A 167 6.55 -7.09 -0.21
N ILE A 168 5.89 -6.42 0.74
CA ILE A 168 6.52 -5.83 1.95
C ILE A 168 7.42 -6.81 2.72
N GLU A 169 7.05 -8.10 2.78
CA GLU A 169 7.85 -9.14 3.45
C GLU A 169 9.00 -9.71 2.63
N GLY A 170 8.97 -9.55 1.30
CA GLY A 170 9.89 -10.19 0.38
C GLY A 170 11.32 -9.67 0.46
N SER A 171 12.27 -10.54 0.09
CA SER A 171 13.66 -10.13 -0.17
C SER A 171 13.74 -9.25 -1.41
N SER A 172 14.77 -8.42 -1.48
CA SER A 172 14.97 -7.44 -2.54
C SER A 172 15.02 -8.08 -3.93
N LYS A 173 14.30 -7.50 -4.89
CA LYS A 173 14.22 -7.95 -6.29
C LYS A 173 14.40 -6.78 -7.23
N MET A 174 15.07 -7.01 -8.37
CA MET A 174 15.33 -5.98 -9.38
C MET A 174 14.06 -5.21 -9.78
N PHE A 175 12.94 -5.93 -9.94
CA PHE A 175 11.66 -5.33 -10.29
C PHE A 175 11.24 -4.20 -9.36
N CYS A 176 11.01 -4.51 -8.07
CA CYS A 176 10.52 -3.54 -7.11
C CYS A 176 11.60 -2.58 -6.65
N THR A 177 12.88 -2.95 -6.61
CA THR A 177 13.95 -2.00 -6.26
C THR A 177 14.05 -0.87 -7.28
N VAL A 178 14.08 -1.19 -8.59
CA VAL A 178 14.15 -0.17 -9.64
C VAL A 178 12.89 0.68 -9.65
N LEU A 179 11.71 0.06 -9.57
CA LEU A 179 10.44 0.80 -9.58
C LEU A 179 10.27 1.70 -8.34
N SER A 180 10.63 1.24 -7.14
CA SER A 180 10.61 2.06 -5.93
C SER A 180 11.60 3.22 -6.01
N TYR A 181 12.81 3.00 -6.53
CA TYR A 181 13.80 4.06 -6.75
C TYR A 181 13.27 5.13 -7.70
N VAL A 182 12.75 4.72 -8.86
CA VAL A 182 12.13 5.63 -9.83
C VAL A 182 10.97 6.39 -9.21
N THR A 183 10.11 5.70 -8.47
CA THR A 183 8.96 6.31 -7.79
C THR A 183 9.39 7.41 -6.82
N LEU A 184 10.41 7.15 -5.98
CA LEU A 184 10.96 8.17 -5.08
C LEU A 184 11.50 9.37 -5.86
N ARG A 185 12.22 9.16 -6.97
CA ARG A 185 12.70 10.25 -7.85
C ARG A 185 11.54 11.09 -8.41
N LEU A 186 10.46 10.45 -8.89
CA LEU A 186 9.28 11.14 -9.42
C LEU A 186 8.48 11.88 -8.33
N LEU A 187 8.55 11.41 -7.09
CA LEU A 187 7.96 12.08 -5.92
C LEU A 187 8.82 13.25 -5.39
N GLY A 188 9.95 13.55 -6.04
CA GLY A 188 10.82 14.68 -5.73
C GLY A 188 11.99 14.37 -4.79
N GLU A 189 12.32 13.10 -4.58
CA GLU A 189 13.51 12.71 -3.82
C GLU A 189 14.79 12.95 -4.62
N GLU A 190 15.84 13.45 -3.96
CA GLU A 190 17.17 13.59 -4.55
C GLU A 190 17.91 12.25 -4.66
N MET A 191 18.99 12.21 -5.43
CA MET A 191 19.67 10.94 -5.72
C MET A 191 20.49 10.41 -4.52
N ASP A 192 20.79 11.29 -3.59
CA ASP A 192 21.44 11.14 -2.29
C ASP A 192 20.45 11.36 -1.12
N GLY A 193 19.15 11.48 -1.44
CA GLY A 193 18.08 11.70 -0.47
C GLY A 193 17.74 10.49 0.41
N GLY A 194 16.82 10.72 1.35
CA GLY A 194 16.37 9.73 2.34
C GLY A 194 17.47 9.24 3.27
N ASP A 195 18.36 10.12 3.74
CA ASP A 195 19.46 9.81 4.65
C ASP A 195 20.34 8.63 4.15
N GLY A 196 20.66 8.65 2.85
CA GLY A 196 21.46 7.61 2.18
C GLY A 196 20.66 6.40 1.68
N SER A 197 19.34 6.34 1.92
CA SER A 197 18.48 5.28 1.36
C SER A 197 18.51 5.23 -0.17
N MET A 198 18.53 6.38 -0.84
CA MET A 198 18.57 6.43 -2.31
C MET A 198 19.91 5.95 -2.87
N GLU A 199 21.02 6.27 -2.17
CA GLU A 199 22.34 5.78 -2.55
C GLU A 199 22.43 4.27 -2.42
N LYS A 200 21.95 3.70 -1.30
CA LYS A 200 21.90 2.25 -1.10
C LYS A 200 21.08 1.54 -2.16
N ALA A 201 19.91 2.08 -2.49
CA ALA A 201 19.05 1.55 -3.56
C ALA A 201 19.77 1.53 -4.90
N ARG A 202 20.38 2.66 -5.29
CA ARG A 202 21.13 2.78 -6.53
C ARG A 202 22.32 1.83 -6.57
N LYS A 203 23.07 1.73 -5.48
CA LYS A 203 24.19 0.79 -5.34
C LYS A 203 23.70 -0.65 -5.50
N TRP A 204 22.62 -1.03 -4.80
CA TRP A 204 22.02 -2.35 -4.91
C TRP A 204 21.63 -2.66 -6.36
N ILE A 205 20.99 -1.73 -7.07
CA ILE A 205 20.62 -1.91 -8.49
C ILE A 205 21.86 -2.16 -9.36
N LEU A 206 22.90 -1.35 -9.21
CA LEU A 206 24.12 -1.47 -10.00
C LEU A 206 24.88 -2.77 -9.71
N ASP A 207 25.01 -3.13 -8.44
CA ASP A 207 25.70 -4.35 -8.01
C ASP A 207 24.98 -5.64 -8.48
N HIS A 208 23.67 -5.56 -8.80
CA HIS A 208 22.86 -6.68 -9.31
C HIS A 208 22.63 -6.65 -10.82
N GLY A 209 23.46 -5.92 -11.59
CA GLY A 209 23.45 -5.91 -13.06
C GLY A 209 22.61 -4.80 -13.70
N GLY A 210 22.02 -3.92 -12.90
CA GLY A 210 21.32 -2.73 -13.38
C GLY A 210 19.89 -2.96 -13.85
N ALA A 211 19.23 -1.85 -14.20
CA ALA A 211 17.82 -1.84 -14.58
C ALA A 211 17.50 -2.61 -15.87
N THR A 212 18.50 -3.00 -16.68
CA THR A 212 18.31 -3.81 -17.89
C THR A 212 17.85 -5.24 -17.59
N LEU A 213 18.13 -5.74 -16.38
CA LEU A 213 17.70 -7.06 -15.89
C LEU A 213 16.32 -7.03 -15.23
N ILE A 214 15.58 -5.92 -15.32
CA ILE A 214 14.23 -5.83 -14.80
C ILE A 214 13.28 -6.76 -15.59
N PRO A 215 12.31 -7.43 -14.93
CA PRO A 215 11.29 -8.23 -15.62
C PRO A 215 10.43 -7.43 -16.60
N SER A 216 9.71 -8.13 -17.49
CA SER A 216 8.93 -7.53 -18.59
C SER A 216 7.98 -6.41 -18.16
N TRP A 217 7.25 -6.57 -17.05
CA TRP A 217 6.37 -5.52 -16.52
C TRP A 217 7.14 -4.27 -16.10
N GLY A 218 8.34 -4.44 -15.57
CA GLY A 218 9.20 -3.31 -15.22
C GLY A 218 9.72 -2.61 -16.48
N LYS A 219 10.13 -3.37 -17.50
CA LYS A 219 10.54 -2.80 -18.78
C LYS A 219 9.41 -1.98 -19.41
N LEU A 220 8.18 -2.49 -19.37
CA LEU A 220 6.99 -1.78 -19.84
C LEU A 220 6.84 -0.43 -19.14
N TRP A 221 6.83 -0.41 -17.80
CA TRP A 221 6.69 0.83 -17.02
C TRP A 221 7.83 1.83 -17.26
N LEU A 222 9.07 1.35 -17.38
CA LEU A 222 10.21 2.22 -17.71
C LEU A 222 10.14 2.74 -19.15
N SER A 223 9.55 1.98 -20.08
CA SER A 223 9.35 2.41 -21.47
C SER A 223 8.24 3.45 -21.58
N VAL A 224 7.15 3.29 -20.82
CA VAL A 224 6.09 4.30 -20.68
C VAL A 224 6.65 5.60 -20.11
N LEU A 225 7.57 5.52 -19.14
CA LEU A 225 8.26 6.69 -18.59
C LEU A 225 9.27 7.33 -19.57
N GLY A 226 9.70 6.61 -20.62
CA GLY A 226 10.69 7.08 -21.59
C GLY A 226 12.14 6.89 -21.15
N VAL A 227 12.41 6.03 -20.16
CA VAL A 227 13.77 5.73 -19.66
C VAL A 227 14.25 4.32 -20.01
N TYR A 228 13.49 3.60 -20.84
CA TYR A 228 13.84 2.30 -21.41
C TYR A 228 13.34 2.23 -22.86
N GLU A 229 14.13 1.65 -23.75
CA GLU A 229 13.80 1.56 -25.17
C GLU A 229 12.68 0.53 -25.39
N TRP A 230 11.62 0.90 -26.13
CA TRP A 230 10.50 -0.01 -26.41
C TRP A 230 10.95 -1.31 -27.08
N SER A 231 11.98 -1.26 -27.93
CA SER A 231 12.56 -2.43 -28.61
C SER A 231 13.20 -3.46 -27.66
N GLY A 232 13.46 -3.10 -26.39
CA GLY A 232 13.95 -4.02 -25.37
C GLY A 232 12.84 -4.85 -24.68
N ASN A 233 11.57 -4.61 -25.03
CA ASN A 233 10.42 -5.40 -24.57
C ASN A 233 10.12 -6.55 -25.52
N ASN A 234 9.59 -7.65 -25.00
CA ASN A 234 8.89 -8.61 -25.84
C ASN A 234 7.61 -7.96 -26.37
N PRO A 235 7.24 -8.18 -27.64
CA PRO A 235 6.04 -7.59 -28.21
C PRO A 235 4.80 -8.06 -27.45
N LEU A 236 3.97 -7.12 -27.01
CA LEU A 236 2.59 -7.37 -26.67
C LEU A 236 1.81 -7.41 -27.99
N LEU A 237 1.11 -8.50 -28.26
CA LEU A 237 0.47 -8.78 -29.55
C LEU A 237 -1.03 -8.44 -29.48
N PRO A 238 -1.45 -7.18 -29.72
CA PRO A 238 -2.87 -6.83 -29.72
C PRO A 238 -3.65 -7.59 -30.80
N GLU A 239 -2.99 -8.08 -31.85
CA GLU A 239 -3.59 -8.88 -32.92
C GLU A 239 -4.12 -10.23 -32.43
N LEU A 240 -3.71 -10.71 -31.25
CA LEU A 240 -4.29 -11.93 -30.65
C LEU A 240 -5.80 -11.79 -30.40
N TRP A 241 -6.29 -10.57 -30.20
CA TRP A 241 -7.72 -10.28 -30.06
C TRP A 241 -8.52 -10.44 -31.38
N LEU A 242 -7.85 -10.52 -32.53
CA LEU A 242 -8.49 -10.74 -33.82
C LEU A 242 -8.67 -12.23 -34.16
N LEU A 243 -8.09 -13.12 -33.35
CA LEU A 243 -8.22 -14.56 -33.56
C LEU A 243 -9.67 -15.02 -33.28
N PRO A 244 -10.14 -16.10 -33.92
CA PRO A 244 -11.40 -16.71 -33.53
C PRO A 244 -11.33 -17.16 -32.07
N TYR A 245 -12.43 -17.00 -31.32
CA TYR A 245 -12.50 -17.38 -29.90
C TYR A 245 -12.15 -18.85 -29.62
N LEU A 246 -12.31 -19.72 -30.63
CA LEU A 246 -11.95 -21.15 -30.56
C LEU A 246 -10.43 -21.38 -30.49
N PHE A 247 -9.61 -20.39 -30.83
CA PHE A 247 -8.16 -20.54 -30.84
C PHE A 247 -7.61 -20.62 -29.39
N PRO A 248 -6.73 -21.59 -29.04
CA PRO A 248 -6.30 -21.82 -27.66
C PRO A 248 -5.62 -20.65 -26.95
N ALA A 249 -5.05 -19.69 -27.70
CA ALA A 249 -4.39 -18.50 -27.17
C ALA A 249 -5.24 -17.21 -27.29
N HIS A 250 -6.53 -17.33 -27.62
CA HIS A 250 -7.41 -16.17 -27.68
C HIS A 250 -7.51 -15.52 -26.29
N PRO A 251 -7.36 -14.18 -26.15
CA PRO A 251 -7.37 -13.53 -24.83
C PRO A 251 -8.61 -13.84 -23.99
N GLY A 252 -9.78 -13.99 -24.62
CA GLY A 252 -11.03 -14.32 -23.93
C GLY A 252 -11.05 -15.65 -23.18
N SER A 253 -10.15 -16.59 -23.47
CA SER A 253 -10.01 -17.85 -22.72
C SER A 253 -8.98 -17.79 -21.59
N LEU A 254 -8.26 -16.67 -21.44
CA LEU A 254 -7.28 -16.48 -20.36
C LEU A 254 -7.98 -16.16 -19.03
N PHE A 255 -7.28 -16.42 -17.94
CA PHE A 255 -7.77 -16.05 -16.61
C PHE A 255 -7.98 -14.53 -16.51
N LEU A 256 -9.11 -14.13 -15.93
CA LEU A 256 -9.65 -12.76 -15.97
C LEU A 256 -8.63 -11.68 -15.57
N HIS A 257 -7.79 -11.94 -14.56
CA HIS A 257 -6.79 -10.95 -14.14
C HIS A 257 -5.69 -10.75 -15.19
N TYR A 258 -5.31 -11.78 -15.94
CA TYR A 258 -4.38 -11.59 -17.06
C TYR A 258 -5.04 -10.80 -18.18
N LEU A 259 -6.33 -11.06 -18.44
CA LEU A 259 -7.09 -10.36 -19.47
C LEU A 259 -7.20 -8.85 -19.23
N GLN A 260 -7.35 -8.43 -17.97
CA GLN A 260 -7.49 -7.01 -17.62
C GLN A 260 -6.15 -6.25 -17.63
N ILE A 261 -5.02 -6.97 -17.67
CA ILE A 261 -3.67 -6.40 -17.59
C ILE A 261 -2.93 -6.45 -18.94
N LEU A 262 -3.24 -7.43 -19.79
CA LEU A 262 -2.71 -7.59 -21.15
C LEU A 262 -3.41 -6.65 -22.15
#